data_AF-U2ERR6-F1
#
_entry.id   AF-U2ERR6-F1
#
_cell.length_a   1.000
_cell.length_b   1.000
_cell.length_c   1.000
_cell.angle_alpha   90.00
_cell.angle_beta   90.00
_cell.angle_gamma   90.00
#
_symmetry.space_group_name_H-M   'P 1'
#
loop_
_entity.id
_entity.type
_entity.pdbx_description
1 polymer ?
#
loop_
_entity_poly.entity_id
_entity_poly.type
_entity_poly.pdbx_seq_one_letter_code
_entity_poly.pdbx_strand_id
1 'polypeptide(L)'
;MLLPSQAAIRGRSIVLAAFVAALFLLGGCAIGPRVVTPEPPPIPEGGDAVPEQNEIVLTDGTQLVANAPWGRIKIEAGPGLRRVYTWRDNRRGVILEPRNERFAGSMGIHYEGKPPVWEAAEGITQVDLEEGQRRFETVDDAMIWMQIRRLRYSYTNDGLVVGWKPKGDTLVVELWQFYIDGKKPTSLPGAEDSRFALGPVEVVPQRMSPVLVYSDGRTEPYIPPTTPTSDGNDDSSRTASSSQASNCNWFKNLFGNCADDASATDAADSVTAQGDSEAASQAATAAAAPHPRCRQCGCKQRGGRRTGSRRSRRQGPEGRDLGQGRQRA
;
A
#
# COMPACT_ATOMS: atom_id res chain seq x y z
N MET A 1 -35.93 -88.97 -61.33
CA MET A 1 -34.60 -88.54 -61.81
C MET A 1 -34.45 -87.06 -61.52
N LEU A 2 -33.30 -86.68 -60.96
CA LEU A 2 -32.75 -85.32 -60.83
C LEU A 2 -33.39 -84.38 -59.80
N LEU A 3 -32.86 -84.49 -58.57
CA LEU A 3 -32.86 -83.45 -57.53
C LEU A 3 -32.00 -82.25 -57.96
N PRO A 4 -32.42 -81.01 -57.71
CA PRO A 4 -31.50 -79.88 -57.73
C PRO A 4 -30.88 -79.64 -56.35
N SER A 5 -29.58 -79.37 -56.46
CA SER A 5 -28.54 -79.23 -55.45
C SER A 5 -28.77 -78.05 -54.48
N GLN A 6 -28.40 -78.25 -53.21
CA GLN A 6 -28.21 -77.17 -52.25
C GLN A 6 -26.88 -76.45 -52.55
N ALA A 7 -26.95 -75.17 -52.88
CA ALA A 7 -25.80 -74.28 -52.94
C ALA A 7 -25.88 -73.25 -51.82
N ALA A 8 -24.81 -73.22 -51.04
CA ALA A 8 -24.60 -72.40 -49.87
C ALA A 8 -24.54 -70.90 -50.19
N ILE A 9 -25.16 -70.08 -49.33
CA ILE A 9 -24.81 -68.66 -49.18
C ILE A 9 -24.67 -68.40 -47.67
N ARG A 10 -23.48 -68.72 -47.14
CA ARG A 10 -22.99 -68.22 -45.86
C ARG A 10 -22.11 -67.01 -46.15
N GLY A 11 -22.34 -65.93 -45.40
CA GLY A 11 -21.31 -64.95 -45.08
C GLY A 11 -21.41 -63.65 -45.84
N ARG A 12 -22.05 -62.65 -45.23
CA ARG A 12 -21.70 -61.22 -45.32
C ARG A 12 -22.52 -60.41 -44.31
N SER A 13 -22.16 -60.52 -43.03
CA SER A 13 -22.77 -59.69 -41.98
C SER A 13 -21.81 -59.38 -40.83
N ILE A 14 -20.51 -59.20 -41.10
CA ILE A 14 -19.55 -58.81 -40.04
C ILE A 14 -18.42 -57.96 -40.64
N VAL A 15 -18.68 -56.72 -41.05
CA VAL A 15 -17.62 -55.70 -41.23
C VAL A 15 -18.03 -54.29 -40.79
N LEU A 16 -19.33 -53.99 -40.62
CA LEU A 16 -19.76 -52.59 -40.35
C LEU A 16 -19.83 -52.17 -38.87
N ALA A 17 -19.30 -52.95 -37.92
CA ALA A 17 -19.36 -52.61 -36.48
C ALA A 17 -18.02 -52.10 -35.90
N ALA A 18 -16.91 -52.17 -36.64
CA ALA A 18 -15.59 -51.82 -36.11
C ALA A 18 -15.17 -50.35 -36.36
N PHE A 19 -15.83 -49.61 -37.26
CA PHE A 19 -15.46 -48.23 -37.57
C PHE A 19 -16.16 -47.17 -36.69
N VAL A 20 -17.26 -47.52 -36.01
CA VAL A 20 -17.96 -46.57 -35.11
C VAL A 20 -17.28 -46.49 -33.74
N ALA A 21 -16.61 -47.55 -33.28
CA ALA A 21 -15.91 -47.55 -31.99
C ALA A 21 -14.56 -46.79 -32.03
N ALA A 22 -13.94 -46.65 -33.20
CA ALA A 22 -12.66 -45.93 -33.34
C ALA A 22 -12.82 -44.40 -33.36
N LEU A 23 -14.02 -43.87 -33.60
CA LEU A 23 -14.26 -42.42 -33.64
C LEU A 23 -14.46 -41.78 -32.24
N PHE A 24 -14.75 -42.56 -31.20
CA PHE A 24 -14.92 -42.06 -29.84
C PHE A 24 -13.62 -41.93 -29.03
N LEU A 25 -12.50 -42.50 -29.52
CA LEU A 25 -11.23 -42.48 -28.80
C LEU A 25 -10.34 -41.26 -29.09
N LEU A 26 -10.74 -40.39 -30.02
CA LEU A 26 -9.96 -39.19 -30.40
C LEU A 26 -10.59 -37.86 -29.96
N GLY A 27 -11.78 -37.90 -29.34
CA GLY A 27 -12.54 -36.70 -28.93
C GLY A 27 -12.35 -36.27 -27.47
N GLY A 28 -11.47 -36.94 -26.71
CA GLY A 28 -11.23 -36.65 -25.29
C GLY A 28 -10.34 -35.42 -25.05
N CYS A 29 -10.61 -34.30 -25.72
CA CYS A 29 -9.99 -33.03 -25.33
C CYS A 29 -10.57 -32.68 -23.96
N ALA A 30 -9.75 -32.80 -22.91
CA ALA A 30 -10.12 -32.55 -21.52
C ALA A 30 -10.85 -31.19 -21.40
N ILE A 31 -12.17 -31.25 -21.22
CA ILE A 31 -13.02 -30.11 -20.88
C ILE A 31 -12.87 -29.85 -19.37
N GLY A 32 -11.62 -29.67 -18.93
CA GLY A 32 -11.30 -29.31 -17.57
C GLY A 32 -11.44 -27.80 -17.37
N PRO A 33 -11.67 -27.34 -16.12
CA PRO A 33 -11.58 -25.92 -15.82
C PRO A 33 -10.18 -25.39 -16.16
N ARG A 34 -10.13 -24.18 -16.71
CA ARG A 34 -8.87 -23.50 -17.01
C ARG A 34 -8.46 -22.68 -15.80
N VAL A 35 -7.20 -22.79 -15.40
CA VAL A 35 -6.62 -21.90 -14.40
C VAL A 35 -6.39 -20.55 -15.07
N VAL A 36 -7.09 -19.52 -14.61
CA VAL A 36 -6.94 -18.13 -15.07
C VAL A 36 -6.45 -17.30 -13.90
N THR A 37 -5.36 -16.59 -14.11
CA THR A 37 -4.96 -15.52 -13.20
C THR A 37 -5.73 -14.28 -13.63
N PRO A 38 -6.61 -13.71 -12.77
CA PRO A 38 -7.32 -12.50 -13.14
C PRO A 38 -6.31 -11.41 -13.51
N GLU A 39 -6.63 -10.59 -14.49
CA GLU A 39 -5.83 -9.39 -14.73
C GLU A 39 -5.95 -8.47 -13.51
N PRO A 40 -4.84 -7.90 -13.02
CA PRO A 40 -4.90 -6.95 -11.93
C PRO A 40 -5.80 -5.78 -12.33
N PRO A 41 -6.61 -5.22 -11.40
CA PRO A 41 -7.45 -4.09 -11.72
C PRO A 41 -6.58 -2.97 -12.32
N PRO A 42 -6.95 -2.43 -13.50
CA PRO A 42 -6.08 -1.55 -14.26
C PRO A 42 -5.83 -0.30 -13.43
N ILE A 43 -4.58 -0.03 -13.06
CA ILE A 43 -4.20 1.22 -12.40
C ILE A 43 -4.27 2.32 -13.47
N PRO A 44 -4.77 3.54 -13.17
CA PRO A 44 -4.73 4.62 -14.15
C PRO A 44 -3.31 4.83 -14.68
N GLU A 45 -3.18 5.01 -16.00
CA GLU A 45 -1.89 4.99 -16.71
C GLU A 45 -1.01 6.22 -16.44
N GLY A 46 -1.58 7.29 -15.86
CA GLY A 46 -0.86 8.49 -15.42
C GLY A 46 -1.86 9.60 -15.07
N GLY A 47 -1.41 10.59 -14.29
CA GLY A 47 -2.16 11.83 -14.08
C GLY A 47 -1.61 12.95 -14.96
N ASP A 48 -2.33 14.07 -15.03
CA ASP A 48 -1.78 15.30 -15.59
C ASP A 48 -0.48 15.70 -14.86
N ALA A 49 0.36 16.49 -15.53
CA ALA A 49 1.56 17.02 -14.92
C ALA A 49 1.22 17.85 -13.67
N VAL A 50 2.02 17.69 -12.62
CA VAL A 50 1.86 18.48 -11.39
C VAL A 50 2.20 19.94 -11.71
N PRO A 51 1.30 20.91 -11.45
CA PRO A 51 1.64 22.31 -11.69
C PRO A 51 2.78 22.77 -10.78
N GLU A 52 3.69 23.60 -11.29
CA GLU A 52 4.91 24.01 -10.57
C GLU A 52 4.64 24.72 -9.24
N GLN A 53 3.50 25.40 -9.13
CA GLN A 53 3.09 26.09 -7.91
C GLN A 53 2.58 25.14 -6.81
N ASN A 54 2.29 23.88 -7.13
CA ASN A 54 1.75 22.93 -6.17
C ASN A 54 2.86 22.36 -5.27
N GLU A 55 2.61 22.40 -3.98
CA GLU A 55 3.55 22.04 -2.92
C GLU A 55 3.48 20.53 -2.63
N ILE A 56 3.80 19.68 -3.61
CA ILE A 56 3.76 18.21 -3.44
C ILE A 56 4.90 17.69 -2.56
N VAL A 57 4.71 16.48 -2.01
CA VAL A 57 5.67 15.82 -1.12
C VAL A 57 6.40 14.69 -1.82
N LEU A 58 5.66 13.83 -2.51
CA LEU A 58 6.23 12.69 -3.23
C LEU A 58 6.45 13.06 -4.70
N THR A 59 7.65 12.75 -5.19
CA THR A 59 8.01 12.91 -6.59
C THR A 59 7.73 11.62 -7.37
N ASP A 60 7.55 11.74 -8.67
CA ASP A 60 7.28 10.61 -9.56
C ASP A 60 8.31 9.48 -9.36
N GLY A 61 7.83 8.25 -9.24
CA GLY A 61 8.68 7.08 -9.04
C GLY A 61 9.18 6.90 -7.60
N THR A 62 8.65 7.65 -6.64
CA THR A 62 8.93 7.44 -5.20
C THR A 62 7.78 6.72 -4.48
N GLN A 63 8.10 6.01 -3.42
CA GLN A 63 7.14 5.42 -2.50
C GLN A 63 7.47 5.81 -1.06
N LEU A 64 6.41 5.95 -0.28
CA LEU A 64 6.46 6.07 1.17
C LEU A 64 5.78 4.84 1.79
N VAL A 65 6.49 4.19 2.71
CA VAL A 65 5.92 3.19 3.62
C VAL A 65 5.96 3.75 5.03
N ALA A 66 4.83 3.71 5.73
CA ALA A 66 4.74 4.14 7.12
C ALA A 66 3.93 3.16 7.97
N ASN A 67 4.30 3.07 9.25
CA ASN A 67 3.59 2.27 10.25
C ASN A 67 3.00 3.17 11.33
N ALA A 68 1.71 3.00 11.63
CA ALA A 68 1.00 3.71 12.69
C ALA A 68 0.07 2.74 13.44
N PRO A 69 -0.62 3.18 14.52
CA PRO A 69 -1.56 2.31 15.23
C PRO A 69 -2.70 1.74 14.36
N TRP A 70 -2.99 2.36 13.21
CA TRP A 70 -3.98 1.86 12.23
C TRP A 70 -3.41 0.85 11.22
N GLY A 71 -2.16 0.40 11.41
CA GLY A 71 -1.49 -0.58 10.58
C GLY A 71 -0.38 0.03 9.72
N ARG A 72 -0.10 -0.62 8.60
CA ARG A 72 0.89 -0.19 7.61
C ARG A 72 0.19 0.43 6.42
N ILE A 73 0.66 1.59 5.96
CA ILE A 73 0.24 2.21 4.70
C ILE A 73 1.45 2.33 3.77
N LYS A 74 1.23 2.08 2.48
CA LYS A 74 2.18 2.35 1.39
C LYS A 74 1.54 3.33 0.43
N ILE A 75 2.25 4.39 0.07
CA ILE A 75 1.82 5.40 -0.90
C ILE A 75 2.86 5.40 -2.03
N GLU A 76 2.43 5.17 -3.27
CA GLU A 76 3.28 5.16 -4.46
C GLU A 76 2.94 6.39 -5.30
N ALA A 77 3.94 7.20 -5.63
CA ALA A 77 3.84 8.29 -6.58
C ALA A 77 4.13 7.78 -7.99
N GLY A 78 3.10 7.76 -8.82
CA GLY A 78 3.26 7.52 -10.25
C GLY A 78 3.54 8.81 -11.01
N PRO A 79 3.49 8.75 -12.35
CA PRO A 79 3.62 9.93 -13.19
C PRO A 79 2.57 11.01 -12.86
N GLY A 80 3.04 12.24 -12.70
CA GLY A 80 2.21 13.42 -12.46
C GLY A 80 1.38 13.32 -11.17
N LEU A 81 0.08 13.55 -11.29
CA LEU A 81 -0.85 13.56 -10.16
C LEU A 81 -1.32 12.17 -9.71
N ARG A 82 -0.78 11.09 -10.27
CA ARG A 82 -1.17 9.73 -9.90
C ARG A 82 -0.61 9.35 -8.53
N ARG A 83 -1.48 8.80 -7.66
CA ARG A 83 -1.06 8.09 -6.44
C ARG A 83 -1.71 6.73 -6.33
N VAL A 84 -1.00 5.80 -5.70
CA VAL A 84 -1.56 4.49 -5.33
C VAL A 84 -1.33 4.21 -3.86
N TYR A 85 -2.42 3.92 -3.14
CA TYR A 85 -2.43 3.66 -1.71
C TYR A 85 -2.67 2.19 -1.45
N THR A 86 -1.80 1.55 -0.67
CA THR A 86 -2.01 0.19 -0.16
C THR A 86 -2.19 0.25 1.35
N TRP A 87 -3.33 -0.22 1.84
CA TRP A 87 -3.63 -0.32 3.28
C TRP A 87 -4.51 -1.55 3.52
N ARG A 88 -4.10 -2.39 4.49
CA ARG A 88 -4.72 -3.71 4.76
C ARG A 88 -4.82 -4.57 3.50
N ASP A 89 -3.71 -4.69 2.78
CA ASP A 89 -3.60 -5.44 1.51
C ASP A 89 -4.52 -4.99 0.37
N ASN A 90 -5.29 -3.91 0.58
CA ASN A 90 -6.16 -3.33 -0.41
C ASN A 90 -5.47 -2.14 -1.08
N ARG A 91 -5.38 -2.18 -2.41
CA ARG A 91 -4.66 -1.22 -3.24
C ARG A 91 -5.62 -0.33 -4.03
N ARG A 92 -5.35 0.98 -4.04
CA ARG A 92 -6.30 2.02 -4.46
C ARG A 92 -5.58 3.07 -5.29
N GLY A 93 -5.91 3.16 -6.57
CA GLY A 93 -5.30 4.13 -7.49
C GLY A 93 -6.20 5.35 -7.72
N VAL A 94 -5.64 6.54 -7.62
CA VAL A 94 -6.32 7.82 -7.89
C VAL A 94 -5.46 8.74 -8.73
N ILE A 95 -6.11 9.63 -9.47
CA ILE A 95 -5.50 10.85 -10.00
C ILE A 95 -5.95 11.98 -9.07
N LEU A 96 -5.01 12.59 -8.37
CA LEU A 96 -5.29 13.72 -7.48
C LEU A 96 -5.58 14.98 -8.30
N GLU A 97 -6.28 15.92 -7.68
CA GLU A 97 -6.61 17.22 -8.22
C GLU A 97 -5.65 18.27 -7.62
N PRO A 98 -5.01 19.12 -8.43
CA PRO A 98 -4.17 20.19 -7.91
C PRO A 98 -5.04 21.31 -7.33
N ARG A 99 -4.65 21.83 -6.17
CA ARG A 99 -5.32 23.00 -5.61
C ARG A 99 -4.93 24.25 -6.39
N ASN A 100 -5.93 25.04 -6.78
CA ASN A 100 -5.76 26.35 -7.40
C ASN A 100 -5.68 27.49 -6.35
N GLU A 101 -6.03 27.19 -5.09
CA GLU A 101 -6.02 28.14 -3.98
C GLU A 101 -5.39 27.50 -2.74
N ARG A 102 -4.80 28.32 -1.86
CA ARG A 102 -4.21 27.82 -0.61
C ARG A 102 -5.29 27.31 0.33
N PHE A 103 -5.30 26.00 0.58
CA PHE A 103 -6.14 25.39 1.60
C PHE A 103 -5.34 25.16 2.87
N ALA A 104 -5.81 25.74 3.98
CA ALA A 104 -5.13 25.69 5.28
C ALA A 104 -3.65 26.12 5.20
N GLY A 105 -3.32 27.04 4.29
CA GLY A 105 -1.96 27.55 4.08
C GLY A 105 -1.11 26.77 3.07
N SER A 106 -1.61 25.69 2.45
CA SER A 106 -0.88 24.89 1.47
C SER A 106 -1.50 24.90 0.08
N MET A 107 -0.64 24.90 -0.94
CA MET A 107 -0.96 24.68 -2.37
C MET A 107 -0.83 23.18 -2.74
N GLY A 108 -1.38 22.29 -1.92
CA GLY A 108 -1.24 20.85 -2.11
C GLY A 108 -2.02 20.26 -3.29
N ILE A 109 -2.16 18.95 -3.30
CA ILE A 109 -3.02 18.17 -4.19
C ILE A 109 -4.01 17.39 -3.31
N HIS A 110 -5.21 17.11 -3.80
CA HIS A 110 -6.24 16.41 -3.03
C HIS A 110 -7.12 15.52 -3.89
N TYR A 111 -7.89 14.63 -3.26
CA TYR A 111 -8.97 13.92 -3.93
C TYR A 111 -10.01 13.50 -2.90
N GLU A 112 -11.28 13.73 -3.21
CA GLU A 112 -12.40 13.30 -2.38
C GLU A 112 -13.38 12.52 -3.25
N GLY A 113 -13.74 11.30 -2.82
CA GLY A 113 -14.78 10.51 -3.46
C GLY A 113 -14.38 9.07 -3.69
N LYS A 114 -15.03 8.44 -4.68
CA LYS A 114 -14.85 7.02 -5.02
C LYS A 114 -13.79 6.85 -6.11
N PRO A 115 -12.64 6.22 -5.83
CA PRO A 115 -11.62 6.04 -6.85
C PRO A 115 -12.12 5.21 -8.03
N PRO A 116 -11.65 5.50 -9.26
CA PRO A 116 -12.08 4.79 -10.46
C PRO A 116 -11.68 3.31 -10.43
N VAL A 117 -10.58 3.01 -9.74
CA VAL A 117 -10.00 1.66 -9.63
C VAL A 117 -10.07 1.26 -8.16
N TRP A 118 -11.23 0.71 -7.79
CA TRP A 118 -11.58 0.44 -6.41
C TRP A 118 -12.41 -0.84 -6.25
N GLU A 119 -11.82 -1.85 -5.60
CA GLU A 119 -12.60 -2.92 -4.98
C GLU A 119 -12.98 -2.51 -3.56
N ALA A 120 -14.28 -2.51 -3.28
CA ALA A 120 -14.76 -2.21 -1.94
C ALA A 120 -14.25 -3.28 -0.98
N ALA A 121 -13.57 -2.85 0.07
CA ALA A 121 -12.99 -3.75 1.05
C ALA A 121 -13.26 -3.22 2.45
N GLU A 122 -13.72 -4.12 3.32
CA GLU A 122 -13.98 -3.82 4.74
C GLU A 122 -14.94 -2.63 4.95
N GLY A 123 -15.89 -2.44 4.03
CA GLY A 123 -16.86 -1.34 4.08
C GLY A 123 -16.32 0.03 3.64
N ILE A 124 -15.06 0.13 3.22
CA ILE A 124 -14.50 1.37 2.66
C ILE A 124 -14.79 1.42 1.15
N THR A 125 -15.50 2.46 0.73
CA THR A 125 -15.92 2.72 -0.65
C THR A 125 -15.41 4.06 -1.18
N GLN A 126 -14.93 4.95 -0.30
CA GLN A 126 -14.48 6.30 -0.61
C GLN A 126 -13.12 6.60 0.02
N VAL A 127 -12.48 7.66 -0.48
CA VAL A 127 -11.27 8.23 0.11
C VAL A 127 -11.37 9.74 0.21
N ASP A 128 -10.65 10.28 1.18
CA ASP A 128 -10.37 11.71 1.35
C ASP A 128 -8.86 11.83 1.53
N LEU A 129 -8.19 12.33 0.49
CA LEU A 129 -6.75 12.31 0.36
C LEU A 129 -6.22 13.74 0.28
N GLU A 130 -5.24 14.06 1.10
CA GLU A 130 -4.52 15.33 1.04
C GLU A 130 -3.01 15.09 1.01
N GLU A 131 -2.31 15.77 0.10
CA GLU A 131 -0.84 15.82 0.06
C GLU A 131 -0.39 17.27 -0.08
N GLY A 132 0.57 17.72 0.73
CA GLY A 132 1.05 19.10 0.65
C GLY A 132 2.25 19.44 1.54
N GLN A 133 2.67 20.71 1.51
CA GLN A 133 3.64 21.25 2.46
C GLN A 133 2.97 22.19 3.45
N ARG A 134 3.41 22.16 4.70
CA ARG A 134 2.86 23.01 5.76
C ARG A 134 3.96 23.76 6.50
N ARG A 135 3.76 25.06 6.68
CA ARG A 135 4.73 25.95 7.33
C ARG A 135 4.20 26.37 8.69
N PHE A 136 5.06 26.27 9.70
CA PHE A 136 4.79 26.68 11.07
C PHE A 136 5.90 27.61 11.55
N GLU A 137 5.58 28.51 12.46
CA GLU A 137 6.58 29.38 13.10
C GLU A 137 7.34 28.59 14.17
N THR A 138 6.64 27.75 14.93
CA THR A 138 7.23 26.96 16.03
C THR A 138 6.91 25.47 15.94
N VAL A 139 7.73 24.66 16.62
CA VAL A 139 7.47 23.21 16.76
C VAL A 139 6.15 22.96 17.49
N ASP A 140 5.86 23.74 18.55
CA ASP A 140 4.64 23.58 19.35
C ASP A 140 3.37 23.75 18.50
N ASP A 141 3.35 24.72 17.57
CA ASP A 141 2.22 24.92 16.64
C ASP A 141 2.01 23.70 15.74
N ALA A 142 3.10 23.10 15.24
CA ALA A 142 3.04 21.88 14.44
C ALA A 142 2.47 20.69 15.25
N MET A 143 2.89 20.55 16.51
CA MET A 143 2.38 19.50 17.41
C MET A 143 0.90 19.70 17.75
N ILE A 144 0.48 20.93 18.05
CA ILE A 144 -0.92 21.28 18.31
C ILE A 144 -1.78 20.98 17.07
N TRP A 145 -1.30 21.34 15.88
CA TRP A 145 -2.00 21.06 14.63
C TRP A 145 -2.28 19.56 14.44
N MET A 146 -1.28 18.70 14.67
CA MET A 146 -1.47 17.25 14.60
C MET A 146 -2.49 16.73 15.61
N GLN A 147 -2.51 17.28 16.83
CA GLN A 147 -3.47 16.90 17.87
C GLN A 147 -4.92 17.27 17.49
N ILE A 148 -5.14 18.45 16.90
CA ILE A 148 -6.49 18.94 16.56
C ILE A 148 -7.13 18.13 15.43
N ARG A 149 -6.36 17.64 14.45
CA ARG A 149 -6.90 16.86 13.31
C ARG A 149 -7.49 15.50 13.70
N ARG A 150 -7.18 15.00 14.91
CA ARG A 150 -7.65 13.70 15.41
C ARG A 150 -7.35 12.54 14.43
N LEU A 151 -6.23 12.62 13.72
CA LEU A 151 -5.62 11.48 13.02
C LEU A 151 -4.53 10.89 13.91
N ARG A 152 -4.19 9.62 13.65
CA ARG A 152 -2.98 9.04 14.25
C ARG A 152 -1.86 9.25 13.24
N TYR A 153 -1.01 10.22 13.53
CA TYR A 153 0.15 10.51 12.71
C TYR A 153 1.33 9.63 13.13
N SER A 154 2.09 9.19 12.14
CA SER A 154 3.50 8.88 12.30
C SER A 154 4.26 10.00 11.59
N TYR A 155 5.46 10.34 12.05
CA TYR A 155 6.27 11.39 11.45
C TYR A 155 7.75 11.21 11.75
N THR A 156 8.59 11.84 10.94
CA THR A 156 10.05 11.81 11.05
C THR A 156 10.61 13.11 11.64
N ASN A 157 11.88 13.10 12.04
CA ASN A 157 12.59 14.27 12.55
C ASN A 157 12.72 15.39 11.51
N ASP A 158 12.75 15.05 10.22
CA ASP A 158 12.81 16.01 9.10
C ASP A 158 11.44 16.57 8.69
N GLY A 159 10.38 16.22 9.42
CA GLY A 159 9.05 16.78 9.24
C GLY A 159 8.21 16.11 8.17
N LEU A 160 8.57 14.92 7.69
CA LEU A 160 7.65 14.11 6.89
C LEU A 160 6.59 13.50 7.81
N VAL A 161 5.32 13.77 7.54
CA VAL A 161 4.18 13.44 8.40
C VAL A 161 3.14 12.71 7.58
N VAL A 162 2.69 11.55 8.06
CA VAL A 162 1.58 10.82 7.44
C VAL A 162 0.59 10.35 8.49
N GLY A 163 -0.68 10.63 8.26
CA GLY A 163 -1.77 10.25 9.15
C GLY A 163 -2.93 9.69 8.35
N TRP A 164 -3.59 8.67 8.89
CA TRP A 164 -4.77 8.12 8.25
C TRP A 164 -5.72 7.50 9.27
N LYS A 165 -6.99 7.35 8.88
CA LYS A 165 -7.98 6.57 9.63
C LYS A 165 -9.18 6.22 8.73
N PRO A 166 -9.89 5.12 9.01
CA PRO A 166 -11.24 4.95 8.51
C PRO A 166 -12.21 5.92 9.22
N LYS A 167 -13.17 6.47 8.48
CA LYS A 167 -14.26 7.32 8.96
C LYS A 167 -15.54 6.95 8.20
N GLY A 168 -16.34 6.05 8.77
CA GLY A 168 -17.48 5.47 8.06
C GLY A 168 -17.00 4.61 6.89
N ASP A 169 -17.49 4.92 5.68
CA ASP A 169 -17.10 4.27 4.43
C ASP A 169 -15.90 4.96 3.73
N THR A 170 -15.32 5.98 4.35
CA THR A 170 -14.24 6.79 3.79
C THR A 170 -12.91 6.52 4.49
N LEU A 171 -11.85 6.28 3.73
CA LEU A 171 -10.47 6.27 4.24
C LEU A 171 -9.87 7.66 4.08
N VAL A 172 -9.60 8.33 5.20
CA VAL A 172 -8.94 9.64 5.22
C VAL A 172 -7.43 9.43 5.31
N VAL A 173 -6.66 10.03 4.40
CA VAL A 173 -5.19 9.99 4.40
C VAL A 173 -4.63 11.40 4.18
N GLU A 174 -3.69 11.78 5.04
CA GLU A 174 -2.99 13.06 4.97
C GLU A 174 -1.49 12.82 4.91
N LEU A 175 -0.82 13.40 3.92
CA LEU A 175 0.62 13.38 3.75
C LEU A 175 1.16 14.81 3.71
N TRP A 176 2.02 15.16 4.64
CA TRP A 176 2.55 16.51 4.77
C TRP A 176 4.07 16.51 4.91
N GLN A 177 4.71 17.51 4.31
CA GLN A 177 6.07 17.92 4.68
C GLN A 177 5.98 19.22 5.50
N PHE A 178 6.38 19.14 6.77
CA PHE A 178 6.42 20.28 7.68
C PHE A 178 7.70 21.08 7.52
N TYR A 179 7.57 22.39 7.66
CA TYR A 179 8.65 23.36 7.77
C TYR A 179 8.44 24.19 9.03
N ILE A 180 9.47 24.32 9.85
CA ILE A 180 9.49 25.15 11.06
C ILE A 180 10.44 26.32 10.78
N ASP A 181 9.95 27.55 10.96
CA ASP A 181 10.71 28.78 10.64
C ASP A 181 11.28 28.75 9.20
N GLY A 182 10.46 28.28 8.27
CA GLY A 182 10.78 28.18 6.85
C GLY A 182 11.77 27.08 6.45
N LYS A 183 12.23 26.23 7.39
CA LYS A 183 13.20 25.14 7.12
C LYS A 183 12.63 23.79 7.51
N LYS A 184 13.14 22.70 6.92
CA LYS A 184 12.84 21.36 7.44
C LYS A 184 13.38 21.27 8.86
N PRO A 185 12.58 20.80 9.84
CA PRO A 185 13.10 20.56 11.17
C PRO A 185 14.22 19.52 11.11
N THR A 186 15.09 19.50 12.11
CA THR A 186 16.09 18.43 12.29
C THR A 186 15.71 17.50 13.43
N SER A 187 14.71 17.88 14.22
CA SER A 187 14.13 17.09 15.31
C SER A 187 12.69 17.50 15.52
N LEU A 188 11.82 16.52 15.71
CA LEU A 188 10.45 16.72 16.17
C LEU A 188 10.17 15.83 17.40
N PRO A 189 9.56 16.36 18.47
CA PRO A 189 9.24 15.56 19.65
C PRO A 189 8.32 14.39 19.29
N GLY A 190 8.76 13.16 19.58
CA GLY A 190 7.99 11.95 19.30
C GLY A 190 8.10 11.42 17.87
N ALA A 191 9.05 11.94 17.06
CA ALA A 191 9.34 11.41 15.74
C ALA A 191 9.80 9.93 15.79
N GLU A 192 9.42 9.17 14.78
CA GLU A 192 9.61 7.72 14.67
C GLU A 192 10.25 7.36 13.31
N ASP A 193 11.45 7.86 13.04
CA ASP A 193 12.13 7.69 11.73
C ASP A 193 12.21 6.23 11.26
N SER A 194 12.41 5.29 12.19
CA SER A 194 12.50 3.86 11.89
C SER A 194 11.19 3.23 11.39
N ARG A 195 10.05 3.94 11.51
CA ARG A 195 8.76 3.51 10.98
C ARG A 195 8.50 3.98 9.56
N PHE A 196 9.42 4.77 8.99
CA PHE A 196 9.35 5.30 7.65
C PHE A 196 10.35 4.62 6.74
N ALA A 197 9.92 4.33 5.53
CA ALA A 197 10.82 4.04 4.42
C ALA A 197 10.37 4.85 3.22
N LEU A 198 11.18 5.86 2.86
CA LEU A 198 11.02 6.65 1.64
C LEU A 198 12.08 6.19 0.65
N GLY A 199 11.70 5.92 -0.59
CA GLY A 199 12.64 5.47 -1.61
C GLY A 199 11.99 5.30 -2.97
N PRO A 200 12.69 4.68 -3.94
CA PRO A 200 12.12 4.36 -5.25
C PRO A 200 10.91 3.43 -5.11
N VAL A 201 9.94 3.54 -6.03
CA VAL A 201 8.82 2.60 -6.12
C VAL A 201 9.35 1.21 -6.36
N GLU A 202 9.10 0.33 -5.39
CA GLU A 202 9.29 -1.10 -5.53
C GLU A 202 8.03 -1.68 -6.16
N VAL A 203 8.15 -2.08 -7.43
CA VAL A 203 7.09 -2.76 -8.16
C VAL A 203 7.02 -4.20 -7.63
N VAL A 204 6.19 -4.39 -6.60
CA VAL A 204 5.86 -5.73 -6.12
C VAL A 204 4.77 -6.28 -7.05
N PRO A 205 5.02 -7.42 -7.75
CA PRO A 205 3.98 -8.07 -8.53
C PRO A 205 2.77 -8.34 -7.65
N GLN A 206 1.57 -7.93 -8.09
CA GLN A 206 0.36 -8.20 -7.33
C GLN A 206 0.19 -9.72 -7.21
N ARG A 207 0.01 -10.21 -5.97
CA ARG A 207 -0.29 -11.61 -5.72
C ARG A 207 -1.73 -11.88 -6.18
N MET A 208 -1.86 -12.33 -7.42
CA MET A 208 -3.14 -12.75 -7.95
C MET A 208 -3.37 -14.20 -7.52
N SER A 209 -4.45 -14.45 -6.78
CA SER A 209 -4.90 -15.81 -6.51
C SER A 209 -5.50 -16.37 -7.80
N PRO A 210 -4.90 -17.40 -8.42
CA PRO A 210 -5.50 -18.03 -9.59
C PRO A 210 -6.91 -18.55 -9.27
N VAL A 211 -7.78 -18.50 -10.27
CA VAL A 211 -9.13 -19.05 -10.21
C VAL A 211 -9.33 -20.10 -11.30
N LEU A 212 -10.09 -21.13 -11.00
CA LEU A 212 -10.57 -22.11 -11.95
C LEU A 212 -11.80 -21.55 -12.67
N VAL A 213 -11.73 -21.41 -13.98
CA VAL A 213 -12.84 -20.98 -14.84
C VAL A 213 -13.37 -22.19 -15.59
N TYR A 214 -14.64 -22.54 -15.33
CA TYR A 214 -15.34 -23.64 -15.96
C TYR A 214 -15.95 -23.21 -17.31
N SER A 215 -16.28 -24.18 -18.17
CA SER A 215 -16.88 -23.91 -19.49
C SER A 215 -18.28 -23.27 -19.42
N ASP A 216 -18.95 -23.36 -18.28
CA ASP A 216 -20.23 -22.72 -17.98
C ASP A 216 -20.10 -21.28 -17.42
N GLY A 217 -18.87 -20.77 -17.28
CA GLY A 217 -18.57 -19.43 -16.75
C GLY A 217 -18.44 -19.36 -15.23
N ARG A 218 -18.63 -20.48 -14.52
CA ARG A 218 -18.42 -20.54 -13.07
C ARG A 218 -16.95 -20.35 -12.73
N THR A 219 -16.67 -19.64 -11.63
CA THR A 219 -15.30 -19.44 -11.12
C THR A 219 -15.14 -20.03 -9.71
N GLU A 220 -14.07 -20.76 -9.46
CA GLU A 220 -13.71 -21.26 -8.12
C GLU A 220 -12.28 -20.86 -7.76
N PRO A 221 -11.94 -20.67 -6.46
CA PRO A 221 -10.56 -20.48 -6.05
C PRO A 221 -9.69 -21.67 -6.47
N TYR A 222 -8.56 -21.44 -7.13
CA TYR A 222 -7.60 -22.51 -7.40
C TYR A 222 -6.80 -22.80 -6.13
N ILE A 223 -7.02 -23.99 -5.56
CA ILE A 223 -6.19 -24.53 -4.50
C ILE A 223 -5.12 -25.37 -5.19
N PRO A 224 -3.84 -24.93 -5.24
CA PRO A 224 -2.80 -25.76 -5.81
C PRO A 224 -2.75 -27.09 -5.05
N PRO A 225 -2.60 -28.24 -5.75
CA PRO A 225 -2.42 -29.50 -5.06
C PRO A 225 -1.24 -29.34 -4.10
N THR A 226 -1.49 -29.53 -2.80
CA THR A 226 -0.45 -29.50 -1.78
C THR A 226 0.60 -30.49 -2.23
N THR A 227 1.80 -29.99 -2.55
CA THR A 227 2.93 -30.87 -2.87
C THR A 227 3.01 -31.84 -1.71
N PRO A 228 2.95 -33.17 -1.92
CA PRO A 228 3.03 -34.12 -0.83
C PRO A 228 4.32 -33.79 -0.09
N THR A 229 4.18 -33.25 1.12
CA THR A 229 5.30 -33.04 2.02
C THR A 229 5.90 -34.42 2.16
N SER A 230 7.13 -34.59 1.71
CA SER A 230 7.88 -35.79 2.00
C SER A 230 8.13 -35.75 3.50
N ASP A 231 7.13 -36.22 4.27
CA ASP A 231 7.27 -36.58 5.67
C ASP A 231 8.08 -37.88 5.70
N GLY A 232 9.32 -37.78 5.22
CA GLY A 232 10.35 -38.79 5.38
C GLY A 232 10.92 -38.69 6.78
N ASN A 233 10.09 -39.01 7.77
CA ASN A 233 10.55 -39.35 9.12
C ASN A 233 10.47 -40.88 9.28
N ASP A 234 11.16 -41.58 8.38
CA ASP A 234 11.52 -42.99 8.60
C ASP A 234 12.82 -43.00 9.41
N ASP A 235 12.62 -42.94 10.73
CA ASP A 235 13.62 -43.22 11.74
C ASP A 235 13.95 -44.73 11.68
N SER A 236 14.89 -45.11 10.83
CA SER A 236 15.56 -46.40 10.92
C SER A 236 17.01 -46.32 10.50
N SER A 237 17.86 -46.09 11.50
CA SER A 237 19.18 -46.72 11.67
C SER A 237 19.98 -47.06 10.39
N ARG A 238 21.06 -46.32 10.12
CA ARG A 238 22.37 -46.88 9.71
C ARG A 238 23.45 -45.81 9.55
N THR A 239 24.38 -45.85 10.49
CA THR A 239 25.85 -45.83 10.34
C THR A 239 26.42 -45.40 8.98
N ALA A 240 27.15 -44.28 9.01
CA ALA A 240 28.34 -43.89 8.24
C ALA A 240 28.55 -44.46 6.82
N SER A 241 28.56 -43.57 5.81
CA SER A 241 29.68 -43.46 4.87
C SER A 241 29.52 -42.21 3.98
N SER A 242 30.58 -41.44 3.91
CA SER A 242 30.79 -40.27 3.07
C SER A 242 30.62 -40.58 1.58
N SER A 243 29.73 -39.86 0.90
CA SER A 243 29.97 -39.42 -0.48
C SER A 243 29.08 -38.22 -0.79
N GLN A 244 29.71 -37.10 -1.15
CA GLN A 244 29.05 -35.92 -1.69
C GLN A 244 28.38 -36.31 -3.01
N ALA A 245 27.05 -36.36 -3.02
CA ALA A 245 26.26 -36.34 -4.24
C ALA A 245 25.46 -35.04 -4.26
N SER A 246 25.82 -34.19 -5.21
CA SER A 246 25.20 -32.92 -5.57
C SER A 246 23.68 -33.07 -5.78
N ASN A 247 22.90 -32.61 -4.81
CA ASN A 247 21.44 -32.44 -4.92
C ASN A 247 21.12 -31.29 -5.90
N CYS A 248 21.10 -31.58 -7.20
CA CYS A 248 20.51 -30.70 -8.19
C CYS A 248 18.99 -30.91 -8.21
N ASN A 249 18.27 -29.92 -7.68
CA ASN A 249 16.81 -29.88 -7.66
C ASN A 249 16.27 -29.90 -9.11
N TRP A 250 15.25 -30.72 -9.40
CA TRP A 250 14.76 -30.98 -10.76
C TRP A 250 14.35 -29.73 -11.55
N PHE A 251 13.93 -28.66 -10.85
CA PHE A 251 13.61 -27.36 -11.46
C PHE A 251 14.84 -26.67 -12.09
N LYS A 252 16.05 -26.92 -11.58
CA LYS A 252 17.29 -26.38 -12.16
C LYS A 252 17.74 -27.10 -13.44
N ASN A 253 17.36 -28.38 -13.62
CA ASN A 253 17.65 -29.12 -14.86
C ASN A 253 16.82 -28.63 -16.06
N LEU A 254 15.69 -27.95 -15.83
CA LEU A 254 14.87 -27.42 -16.91
C LEU A 254 15.41 -26.09 -17.48
N PHE A 255 16.30 -25.40 -16.76
CA PHE A 255 16.80 -24.06 -17.12
C PHE A 255 18.34 -23.95 -17.19
N GLY A 256 19.06 -25.07 -17.30
CA GLY A 256 20.42 -25.10 -17.86
C GLY A 256 21.56 -24.43 -17.08
N ASN A 257 21.36 -24.01 -15.84
CA ASN A 257 22.40 -23.30 -15.07
C ASN A 257 22.94 -24.15 -13.91
N CYS A 258 23.90 -25.03 -14.23
CA CYS A 258 24.89 -25.51 -13.26
C CYS A 258 26.25 -25.00 -13.73
N ALA A 259 26.71 -23.88 -13.16
CA ALA A 259 28.10 -23.47 -13.24
C ALA A 259 28.83 -24.10 -12.05
N ASP A 260 29.98 -24.72 -12.33
CA ASP A 260 30.84 -25.37 -11.35
C ASP A 260 31.51 -24.34 -10.43
N ASP A 261 31.03 -24.21 -9.19
CA ASP A 261 31.75 -23.45 -8.17
C ASP A 261 32.82 -24.33 -7.52
N ALA A 262 34.01 -24.31 -8.12
CA ALA A 262 35.23 -24.76 -7.49
C ALA A 262 35.72 -23.69 -6.49
N SER A 263 35.82 -24.13 -5.24
CA SER A 263 36.40 -23.42 -4.09
C SER A 263 37.84 -22.96 -4.30
N ALA A 264 38.13 -21.71 -3.94
CA ALA A 264 39.46 -21.27 -3.50
C ALA A 264 39.32 -20.27 -2.35
N THR A 265 39.56 -20.76 -1.14
CA THR A 265 40.03 -19.99 0.01
C THR A 265 41.44 -19.50 -0.25
N ASP A 266 41.77 -18.25 0.08
CA ASP A 266 42.90 -17.91 0.95
C ASP A 266 43.07 -16.40 1.22
N ALA A 267 43.49 -16.13 2.45
CA ALA A 267 44.37 -15.06 2.93
C ALA A 267 43.90 -13.59 2.94
N ALA A 268 43.67 -13.11 4.17
CA ALA A 268 44.26 -11.94 4.81
C ALA A 268 44.93 -10.88 3.91
N ASP A 269 44.51 -9.61 4.06
CA ASP A 269 45.45 -8.60 4.55
C ASP A 269 44.76 -7.39 5.19
N SER A 270 45.34 -6.96 6.29
CA SER A 270 45.00 -5.79 7.08
C SER A 270 45.75 -4.57 6.55
N VAL A 271 45.04 -3.51 6.15
CA VAL A 271 45.66 -2.18 5.98
C VAL A 271 44.79 -1.11 6.62
N THR A 272 45.27 -0.69 7.78
CA THR A 272 45.03 0.59 8.43
C THR A 272 45.46 1.75 7.52
N ALA A 273 44.58 2.73 7.32
CA ALA A 273 44.96 4.07 6.91
C ALA A 273 44.11 5.10 7.67
N GLN A 274 44.62 5.49 8.84
CA GLN A 274 44.46 6.85 9.35
C GLN A 274 45.13 7.83 8.37
N GLY A 275 44.48 8.95 8.11
CA GLY A 275 45.02 10.04 7.32
C GLY A 275 44.19 11.29 7.50
N ASP A 276 44.66 12.14 8.40
CA ASP A 276 44.11 13.43 8.81
C ASP A 276 44.06 14.49 7.70
N SER A 277 43.11 15.43 7.82
CA SER A 277 43.16 16.86 7.45
C SER A 277 41.72 17.38 7.51
N GLU A 278 41.23 18.09 8.51
CA GLU A 278 41.70 19.30 9.20
C GLU A 278 42.14 20.45 8.28
N ALA A 279 41.47 21.60 8.51
CA ALA A 279 41.75 22.96 8.06
C ALA A 279 41.23 23.42 6.68
N ALA A 280 40.07 24.10 6.70
CA ALA A 280 40.05 25.54 6.40
C ALA A 280 38.77 26.18 6.95
N SER A 281 38.98 27.02 7.97
CA SER A 281 38.03 27.93 8.56
C SER A 281 38.15 29.32 7.90
N GLN A 282 37.16 30.19 8.20
CA GLN A 282 37.14 31.65 7.99
C GLN A 282 36.68 32.10 6.59
N ALA A 283 35.82 33.11 6.39
CA ALA A 283 35.21 34.11 7.25
C ALA A 283 34.01 34.73 6.51
N ALA A 284 33.02 35.25 7.24
CA ALA A 284 32.41 36.56 6.94
C ALA A 284 31.43 36.97 8.06
N THR A 285 32.00 37.66 9.04
CA THR A 285 31.33 38.50 10.02
C THR A 285 30.98 39.84 9.36
N ALA A 286 29.70 40.22 9.29
CA ALA A 286 29.17 41.59 9.15
C ALA A 286 27.63 41.47 8.97
N ALA A 287 26.73 42.22 9.60
CA ALA A 287 26.85 43.41 10.40
C ALA A 287 25.65 43.46 11.37
N ALA A 288 25.94 43.74 12.64
CA ALA A 288 24.96 44.29 13.57
C ALA A 288 24.71 45.75 13.18
N ALA A 289 23.44 46.11 12.99
CA ALA A 289 22.99 47.50 12.94
C ALA A 289 22.01 47.76 14.10
N PRO A 290 22.08 48.94 14.75
CA PRO A 290 21.37 49.24 15.98
C PRO A 290 19.91 49.67 15.76
N HIS A 291 19.12 49.47 16.82
CA HIS A 291 17.76 49.96 17.06
C HIS A 291 17.41 51.34 16.44
N PRO A 292 16.12 51.53 16.13
CA PRO A 292 15.41 52.71 16.61
C PRO A 292 14.42 52.37 17.72
N ARG A 293 14.60 53.09 18.83
CA ARG A 293 13.70 53.20 19.97
C ARG A 293 12.29 53.59 19.51
N CYS A 294 11.29 52.74 19.77
CA CYS A 294 9.90 53.19 19.77
C CYS A 294 9.55 53.76 21.15
N ARG A 295 9.13 55.01 21.12
CA ARG A 295 8.82 55.87 22.25
C ARG A 295 7.63 55.36 23.06
N GLN A 296 7.75 55.58 24.36
CA GLN A 296 6.68 55.88 25.31
C GLN A 296 5.41 56.43 24.67
N CYS A 297 4.29 55.73 24.89
CA CYS A 297 2.93 56.22 25.12
C CYS A 297 2.16 55.00 25.65
N GLY A 298 1.47 54.96 26.78
CA GLY A 298 1.16 55.90 27.83
C GLY A 298 0.28 55.10 28.78
N CYS A 299 0.56 55.17 30.07
CA CYS A 299 -0.25 54.57 31.11
C CYS A 299 -1.72 55.03 30.98
N LYS A 300 -2.67 54.09 30.99
CA LYS A 300 -4.01 54.37 31.48
C LYS A 300 -4.50 53.20 32.33
N GLN A 301 -4.03 53.20 33.57
CA GLN A 301 -4.72 52.53 34.67
C GLN A 301 -6.14 53.13 34.76
N ARG A 302 -7.16 52.30 34.58
CA ARG A 302 -8.49 52.57 35.13
C ARG A 302 -8.80 51.48 36.14
N GLY A 303 -8.63 51.84 37.40
CA GLY A 303 -9.25 51.14 38.51
C GLY A 303 -10.77 51.25 38.41
N GLY A 304 -11.44 50.16 38.75
CA GLY A 304 -12.90 50.05 38.81
C GLY A 304 -13.30 48.92 39.75
N ARG A 305 -13.20 49.17 41.05
CA ARG A 305 -13.89 48.43 42.11
C ARG A 305 -15.41 48.61 41.95
N ARG A 306 -16.19 47.53 42.02
CA ARG A 306 -17.56 47.42 42.61
C ARG A 306 -18.01 45.96 42.48
N THR A 307 -17.91 45.16 43.55
CA THR A 307 -18.97 44.87 44.54
C THR A 307 -20.29 44.35 43.94
N GLY A 308 -20.54 43.06 44.16
CA GLY A 308 -21.85 42.52 44.59
C GLY A 308 -22.92 42.30 43.53
N SER A 309 -23.41 41.06 43.43
CA SER A 309 -24.79 40.71 43.83
C SER A 309 -25.28 39.43 43.15
N ARG A 310 -25.65 38.47 44.01
CA ARG A 310 -26.73 37.47 43.88
C ARG A 310 -27.60 37.53 42.62
N ARG A 311 -27.79 36.38 41.97
CA ARG A 311 -29.09 35.71 41.68
C ARG A 311 -28.80 34.35 41.04
N SER A 312 -29.10 33.26 41.74
CA SER A 312 -30.41 32.59 41.80
C SER A 312 -30.61 31.64 40.62
N ARG A 313 -30.53 30.34 40.97
CA ARG A 313 -31.25 29.20 40.38
C ARG A 313 -32.40 29.60 39.46
N ARG A 314 -32.41 29.01 38.25
CA ARG A 314 -33.63 28.48 37.62
C ARG A 314 -33.32 27.10 37.06
N GLN A 315 -33.80 26.09 37.78
CA GLN A 315 -34.22 24.83 37.21
C GLN A 315 -35.45 25.10 36.34
N GLY A 316 -35.50 24.53 35.15
CA GLY A 316 -36.69 24.44 34.32
C GLY A 316 -36.72 23.04 33.69
N PRO A 317 -37.76 22.23 33.96
CA PRO A 317 -37.98 20.96 33.28
C PRO A 317 -39.06 21.11 32.20
N GLU A 318 -38.73 20.79 30.96
CA GLU A 318 -39.69 20.50 29.88
C GLU A 318 -39.05 19.36 29.07
N GLY A 319 -39.59 18.14 29.01
CA GLY A 319 -40.99 17.82 28.76
C GLY A 319 -41.18 17.67 27.25
N ARG A 320 -40.65 16.59 26.65
CA ARG A 320 -41.07 16.15 25.31
C ARG A 320 -41.39 14.67 25.31
N ASP A 321 -42.68 14.48 25.51
CA ASP A 321 -43.56 13.41 25.10
C ASP A 321 -43.18 12.86 23.70
N LEU A 322 -42.76 11.59 23.64
CA LEU A 322 -42.68 10.82 22.40
C LEU A 322 -43.92 9.93 22.35
N GLY A 323 -44.88 10.39 21.57
CA GLY A 323 -46.12 9.68 21.28
C GLY A 323 -45.86 8.29 20.72
N GLN A 324 -46.43 7.30 21.41
CA GLN A 324 -46.65 5.96 20.89
C GLN A 324 -47.77 6.01 19.85
N GLY A 325 -47.40 5.91 18.57
CA GLY A 325 -48.31 5.61 17.47
C GLY A 325 -48.42 4.11 17.25
N ARG A 326 -49.54 3.55 17.71
CA ARG A 326 -50.01 2.17 17.52
C ARG A 326 -50.80 2.07 16.22
N GLN A 327 -50.59 1.02 15.41
CA GLN A 327 -51.56 0.33 14.52
C GLN A 327 -50.79 -0.86 13.91
N ARG A 328 -51.02 -2.14 14.24
CA ARG A 328 -52.13 -3.06 13.83
C ARG A 328 -52.41 -2.94 12.32
N ALA A 329 -52.42 -3.99 11.51
CA ALA A 329 -52.65 -5.42 11.70
C ALA A 329 -51.78 -6.26 10.74
#